data_AF-A0A943TV59-F1
#
_entry.id   AF-A0A943TV59-F1
#
_cell.length_a   1.000
_cell.length_b   1.000
_cell.length_c   1.000
_cell.angle_alpha   90.00
_cell.angle_beta   90.00
_cell.angle_gamma   90.00
#
_symmetry.space_group_name_H-M   'P 1'
#
loop_
_entity.id
_entity.type
_entity.pdbx_description
1 polymer ?
#
loop_
_entity_poly.entity_id
_entity_poly.type
_entity_poly.pdbx_seq_one_letter_code
_entity_poly.pdbx_strand_id
1 'polypeptide(L)' 'MKVIRRMLCMCDPAWELLIRGLQLSCVLLFCAFLLLVDAGGFSVENCGTYFLAEELLTLPQAILLVVMLAGVMIEERRL' A
#
# COMPACT_ATOMS: atom_id res chain seq x y z
N MET A 1 13.48 -16.39 2.72
CA MET A 1 13.82 -15.91 1.36
C MET A 1 13.08 -16.59 0.21
N LYS A 2 12.40 -17.75 0.40
CA LYS A 2 11.66 -18.43 -0.69
C LYS A 2 10.55 -17.55 -1.32
N VAL A 3 9.86 -16.75 -0.51
CA VAL A 3 8.79 -15.83 -0.97
C VAL A 3 9.34 -14.70 -1.85
N ILE A 4 10.40 -14.04 -1.39
CA ILE A 4 11.07 -12.96 -2.16
C ILE A 4 11.60 -13.50 -3.49
N ARG A 5 12.20 -14.70 -3.49
CA ARG A 5 12.67 -15.35 -4.72
C ARG A 5 11.52 -15.66 -5.69
N ARG A 6 10.35 -16.07 -5.18
CA ARG A 6 9.14 -16.27 -5.99
C ARG A 6 8.61 -14.96 -6.56
N MET A 7 8.58 -13.89 -5.76
CA MET A 7 8.20 -12.56 -6.24
C MET A 7 9.12 -12.06 -7.37
N LEU A 8 10.44 -12.30 -7.26
CA LEU A 8 11.41 -11.95 -8.30
C LEU A 8 11.32 -12.79 -9.58
N CYS A 9 10.60 -13.92 -9.54
CA CYS A 9 10.36 -14.78 -10.69
C CYS A 9 8.97 -14.58 -11.31
N MET A 10 8.25 -13.52 -10.93
CA MET A 10 6.93 -13.23 -11.48
C MET A 10 6.99 -12.77 -12.94
N CYS A 11 5.88 -12.95 -13.65
CA CYS A 11 5.66 -12.36 -14.97
C CYS A 11 5.84 -10.83 -14.95
N ASP A 12 6.44 -10.24 -15.99
CA ASP A 12 6.62 -8.77 -16.11
C ASP A 12 5.37 -7.93 -15.74
N PRO A 13 4.14 -8.24 -16.22
CA PRO A 13 2.95 -7.46 -15.86
C PRO A 13 2.56 -7.59 -14.38
N ALA A 14 2.74 -8.76 -13.77
CA ALA A 14 2.46 -8.97 -12.36
C ALA A 14 3.49 -8.25 -11.47
N TRP A 15 4.75 -8.24 -11.92
CA TRP A 15 5.83 -7.52 -11.27
C TRP A 15 5.65 -6.00 -11.33
N GLU A 16 5.28 -5.44 -12.48
CA GLU A 16 4.98 -4.01 -12.59
C GLU A 16 3.81 -3.61 -11.69
N LEU A 17 2.74 -4.42 -11.66
CA LEU A 17 1.60 -4.18 -10.77
C LEU A 17 2.02 -4.14 -9.30
N LEU A 18 2.89 -5.07 -8.88
CA LEU A 18 3.44 -5.11 -7.53
C LEU A 18 4.23 -3.85 -7.17
N ILE A 19 5.12 -3.40 -8.07
CA ILE A 19 5.91 -2.18 -7.86
C ILE A 19 5.01 -0.94 -7.77
N ARG A 20 4.04 -0.80 -8.67
CA ARG A 20 3.10 0.34 -8.66
C ARG A 20 2.25 0.34 -7.40
N GLY A 21 1.78 -0.81 -6.96
CA GLY A 21 1.08 -0.98 -5.69
C GLY A 21 1.93 -0.56 -4.50
N LEU A 22 3.19 -0.99 -4.47
CA LEU A 22 4.14 -0.62 -3.41
C LEU A 22 4.43 0.89 -3.40
N GLN A 23 4.64 1.50 -4.56
CA GLN A 23 4.85 2.95 -4.69
C GLN A 23 3.65 3.72 -4.13
N LEU A 24 2.42 3.33 -4.50
CA LEU A 24 1.19 3.95 -4.00
C LEU A 24 1.07 3.81 -2.47
N SER A 25 1.36 2.62 -1.95
CA SER A 25 1.38 2.36 -0.50
C SER A 25 2.39 3.25 0.23
N CYS A 26 3.59 3.42 -0.31
CA CYS A 26 4.59 4.34 0.26
C CYS A 26 4.12 5.80 0.25
N VAL A 27 3.45 6.24 -0.82
CA VAL A 27 2.90 7.60 -0.91
C VAL A 27 1.81 7.82 0.13
N LEU A 28 0.90 6.86 0.31
CA LEU A 28 -0.15 6.95 1.33
C LEU A 28 0.42 7.01 2.75
N LEU A 29 1.42 6.18 3.06
CA LEU A 29 2.12 6.21 4.34
C LEU A 29 2.83 7.55 4.58
N PHE A 30 3.44 8.12 3.54
CA PHE A 30 4.07 9.43 3.63
C PHE A 30 3.03 10.54 3.87
N CYS A 31 1.89 10.50 3.19
CA CYS A 31 0.79 11.43 3.43
C CYS A 31 0.21 11.29 4.85
N ALA A 32 0.03 10.07 5.36
CA ALA A 32 -0.38 9.83 6.74
C ALA A 32 0.59 10.44 7.74
N PHE A 33 1.90 10.28 7.50
CA PHE A 33 2.95 10.87 8.33
C PHE A 33 2.90 12.41 8.29
N LEU A 34 2.78 13.03 7.12
CA LEU A 34 2.67 14.48 7.00
C LEU A 34 1.42 15.02 7.71
N LEU A 35 0.28 14.34 7.59
CA LEU A 35 -0.96 14.70 8.30
C LEU A 35 -0.79 14.63 9.83
N LEU A 36 -0.10 13.62 10.34
CA LEU A 36 0.22 13.51 11.76
C LEU A 36 1.14 14.63 12.24
N VAL A 37 2.14 14.99 11.45
CA VAL A 37 3.07 16.09 11.76
C VAL A 37 2.34 17.44 11.75
N ASP A 38 1.45 17.66 10.79
CA ASP A 38 0.65 18.89 10.66
C ASP A 38 -0.43 19.01 11.77
N ALA A 39 -1.09 17.90 12.12
CA ALA A 39 -2.09 17.86 13.18
C ALA A 39 -1.51 18.15 14.58
N GLY A 40 -0.20 17.96 14.79
CA GLY A 40 0.46 18.33 16.03
C GLY A 40 0.04 17.48 17.24
N GLY A 41 -0.56 18.11 18.25
CA GLY A 41 -1.09 17.43 19.44
C GLY A 41 -2.57 17.11 19.30
N PHE A 42 -3.02 16.00 19.90
CA PHE A 42 -4.42 15.58 19.80
C PHE A 42 -5.35 16.60 20.47
N SER A 43 -6.28 17.17 19.69
CA SER A 43 -7.30 18.13 20.12
C SER A 43 -8.63 17.83 19.43
N VAL A 44 -9.73 18.39 19.96
CA VAL A 44 -11.06 18.22 19.35
C VAL A 44 -11.12 18.82 17.94
N GLU A 45 -10.37 19.90 17.70
CA GLU A 45 -10.30 20.59 16.40
C GLU A 45 -9.54 19.76 15.35
N ASN A 46 -8.53 19.00 15.77
CA ASN A 46 -7.72 18.16 14.90
C ASN A 46 -8.16 16.69 14.90
N CYS A 47 -9.25 16.35 15.59
CA CYS A 47 -9.76 14.99 15.68
C CYS A 47 -10.00 14.38 14.27
N GLY A 48 -10.53 15.18 13.34
CA GLY A 48 -10.75 14.75 11.96
C GLY A 48 -9.46 14.45 11.18
N THR A 49 -8.38 15.21 11.42
CA THR A 49 -7.08 14.95 10.74
C THR A 49 -6.40 13.70 11.28
N TYR A 50 -6.55 13.39 12.58
CA TYR A 50 -6.08 12.12 13.14
C TYR A 50 -6.81 10.91 12.59
N PHE A 51 -8.15 10.95 12.50
CA PHE A 51 -8.92 9.87 11.86
C PHE A 51 -8.53 9.69 10.40
N LEU A 52 -8.34 10.79 9.66
CA LEU A 52 -7.88 10.71 8.27
C LEU A 52 -6.48 10.07 8.18
N ALA A 53 -5.55 10.45 9.05
CA ALA A 53 -4.22 9.86 9.07
C ALA A 53 -4.25 8.36 9.42
N GLU A 54 -5.15 7.94 10.31
CA GLU A 54 -5.39 6.52 10.64
C GLU A 54 -5.92 5.74 9.43
N GLU A 55 -6.89 6.29 8.70
CA GLU A 55 -7.40 5.67 7.46
C GLU A 55 -6.32 5.56 6.38
N LEU A 56 -5.48 6.60 6.19
CA LEU A 56 -4.36 6.54 5.25
C LEU A 56 -3.28 5.53 5.68
N LEU A 57 -3.18 5.21 6.97
CA LEU A 57 -2.24 4.22 7.49
C LEU A 57 -2.71 2.79 7.22
N THR A 58 -4.02 2.53 7.21
CA THR A 58 -4.61 1.19 7.03
C THR A 58 -4.81 0.81 5.56
N LEU A 59 -5.11 1.78 4.69
CA LEU A 59 -5.30 1.59 3.24
C LEU A 59 -4.15 0.85 2.50
N PRO A 60 -2.86 1.10 2.78
CA PRO A 60 -1.73 0.42 2.15
C PRO A 60 -1.79 -1.11 2.24
N GLN A 61 -2.28 -1.66 3.36
CA GLN A 61 -2.38 -3.11 3.54
C GLN A 61 -3.44 -3.71 2.61
N ALA A 62 -4.59 -3.04 2.46
CA ALA A 62 -5.64 -3.47 1.54
C ALA A 62 -5.19 -3.38 0.08
N ILE A 63 -4.49 -2.32 -0.30
CA ILE A 63 -3.94 -2.13 -1.65
C ILE A 63 -2.95 -3.24 -2.00
N LEU A 64 -2.01 -3.53 -1.10
CA LEU A 64 -1.03 -4.60 -1.32
C LEU A 64 -1.69 -5.97 -1.44
N LEU A 65 -2.74 -6.24 -0.66
CA LEU A 65 -3.50 -7.48 -0.76
C LEU A 65 -4.18 -7.61 -2.14
N VAL A 66 -4.86 -6.56 -2.61
CA VAL A 66 -5.53 -6.55 -3.92
C VAL A 66 -4.52 -6.73 -5.04
N VAL A 67 -3.37 -6.06 -4.96
CA VAL A 67 -2.29 -6.15 -5.94
C VAL A 67 -1.70 -7.57 -6.00
N MET A 68 -1.52 -8.22 -4.85
CA MET A 68 -1.05 -9.61 -4.80
C MET A 68 -2.06 -10.58 -5.42
N LEU A 69 -3.36 -10.43 -5.11
CA LEU A 69 -4.41 -11.26 -5.70
C LEU A 69 -4.51 -11.06 -7.21
N ALA A 70 -4.50 -9.81 -7.67
CA ALA A 70 -4.50 -9.48 -9.09
C ALA A 70 -3.25 -10.03 -9.80
N GLY A 71 -2.08 -9.96 -9.16
CA GLY A 71 -0.85 -10.57 -9.65
C GLY A 71 -0.99 -12.07 -9.90
N VAL A 72 -1.54 -12.81 -8.92
CA VAL A 72 -1.81 -14.25 -9.08
C VAL A 72 -2.78 -14.52 -10.23
N MET A 73 -3.87 -13.75 -10.35
CA MET A 73 -4.83 -13.93 -11.46
C MET A 73 -4.21 -13.67 -12.84
N ILE A 74 -3.26 -12.73 -12.95
CA ILE A 74 -2.53 -12.47 -14.19
C ILE A 74 -1.62 -13.64 -14.54
N GLU A 75 -0.94 -14.22 -13.55
CA GLU A 75 -0.08 -15.40 -13.76
C GLU A 75 -0.88 -16.63 -14.17
N GLU A 76 -2.01 -16.89 -13.51
CA GLU A 76 -2.92 -18.00 -13.84
C GLU A 76 -3.52 -17.88 -15.26
N ARG A 77 -3.75 -16.66 -15.77
CA ARG A 77 -4.21 -16.46 -17.16
C ARG A 77 -3.11 -16.65 -18.21
N ARG A 78 -1.83 -16.59 -17.82
CA ARG A 78 -0.68 -16.78 -18.71
C ARG A 78 -0.21 -18.24 -18.80
N LEU A 79 -0.55 -19.05 -17.80
CA LEU A 79 -0.36 -20.51 -17.77
C LEU A 79 -1.42 -21.22 -18.62
#